data_AF-A0A9D5HEK4-F1
#
_entry.id   AF-A0A9D5HEK4-F1
#
_cell.length_a   1.000
_cell.length_b   1.000
_cell.length_c   1.000
_cell.angle_alpha   90.00
_cell.angle_beta   90.00
_cell.angle_gamma   90.00
#
_symmetry.space_group_name_H-M   'P 1'
#
loop_
_entity.id
_entity.type
_entity.pdbx_description
1 polymer ?
#
loop_
_entity_poly.entity_id
_entity_poly.type
_entity_poly.pdbx_seq_one_letter_code
_entity_poly.pdbx_strand_id
1 'polypeptide(L)'
;MFHLNSSFVLLSITTGLLLLVQALPRVKANYNNIVSYGAKPDGQTDSSGSLLSAWQAACTSKGSSTIYIPSGTFMLKPVTLSGPCESNKIIIHIDGTLIAPSSYNITIQWIRFKLVDGVSIYGGTINGQVQALWFYKSSSNDCPAGATSLIFSNSKNIVISGLTLINSELFHIVIHGCEGVQVQGVKISAPGNSPNTDGIHVQKSTNVMITGTDIKTGDDCVSIGFGTTNLWIEDVTCGLGHGIRVSTGGLPEGRLPAARVPSPGVRPGLSAAASVSSTVRAAAATTAAEQRAELHRRMLGRSLLLLPPGCMLLRDGAPSSLS
;
A
#
# COMPACT_ATOMS: atom_id res chain seq x y z
N MET A 1 -2.83 66.19 -45.65
CA MET A 1 -1.88 65.06 -45.56
C MET A 1 -1.62 64.83 -44.07
N PHE A 2 -2.29 63.86 -43.45
CA PHE A 2 -2.22 63.65 -42.00
C PHE A 2 -1.05 62.72 -41.65
N HIS A 3 0.01 63.27 -41.04
CA HIS A 3 1.07 62.47 -40.44
C HIS A 3 0.58 61.88 -39.11
N LEU A 4 0.24 60.59 -39.10
CA LEU A 4 0.14 59.85 -37.84
C LEU A 4 1.57 59.56 -37.34
N ASN A 5 1.87 59.99 -36.11
CA ASN A 5 3.16 59.74 -35.47
C ASN A 5 3.35 58.24 -35.20
N SER A 6 4.35 57.64 -35.86
CA SER A 6 4.68 56.21 -35.76
C SER A 6 4.87 55.74 -34.30
N SER A 7 5.41 56.60 -33.44
CA SER A 7 5.61 56.32 -32.00
C SER A 7 4.32 56.04 -31.22
N PHE A 8 3.19 56.64 -31.59
CA PHE A 8 1.90 56.38 -30.92
C PHE A 8 1.30 55.01 -31.30
N VAL A 9 1.63 54.51 -32.50
CA VAL A 9 1.18 53.20 -32.98
C VAL A 9 1.95 52.07 -32.27
N LEU A 10 3.25 52.24 -32.03
CA LEU A 10 4.01 51.24 -31.27
C LEU A 10 3.61 51.18 -29.78
N LEU A 11 3.32 52.33 -29.16
CA LEU A 11 2.95 52.36 -27.73
C LEU A 11 1.59 51.69 -27.47
N SER A 12 0.64 51.83 -28.39
CA SER A 12 -0.69 51.20 -28.29
C SER A 12 -0.66 49.69 -28.55
N ILE A 13 0.14 49.22 -29.53
CA ILE A 13 0.32 47.78 -29.81
C ILE A 13 1.00 47.08 -28.61
N THR A 14 2.03 47.68 -28.02
CA THR A 14 2.75 47.08 -26.89
C THR A 14 1.90 47.01 -25.61
N THR A 15 1.09 48.04 -25.30
CA THR A 15 0.14 47.96 -24.18
C THR A 15 -0.99 46.96 -24.41
N GLY A 16 -1.49 46.82 -25.64
CA GLY A 16 -2.52 45.83 -25.98
C GLY A 16 -2.00 44.39 -25.85
N LEU A 17 -0.77 44.13 -26.30
CA LEU A 17 -0.16 42.80 -26.21
C LEU A 17 0.16 42.40 -24.76
N LEU A 18 0.57 43.35 -23.91
CA LEU A 18 0.85 43.09 -22.50
C LEU A 18 -0.43 42.77 -21.69
N LEU A 19 -1.58 43.34 -22.08
CA LEU A 19 -2.89 43.02 -21.48
C LEU A 19 -3.43 41.66 -21.91
N LEU A 20 -3.15 41.21 -23.14
CA LEU A 20 -3.61 39.89 -23.63
C LEU A 20 -2.95 38.69 -22.92
N VAL A 21 -1.77 38.87 -22.32
CA VAL A 21 -1.05 37.79 -21.61
C VAL A 21 -1.69 37.42 -20.26
N GLN A 22 -2.56 38.27 -19.69
CA GLN A 22 -3.11 38.05 -18.34
C GLN A 22 -4.43 37.24 -18.31
N ALA A 23 -4.97 36.83 -19.45
CA ALA A 23 -6.30 36.21 -19.56
C ALA A 23 -6.31 34.72 -19.97
N LEU A 24 -5.19 34.01 -19.86
CA LEU A 24 -5.24 32.54 -19.89
C LEU A 24 -5.99 32.06 -18.63
N PRO A 25 -7.09 31.28 -18.76
CA PRO A 25 -7.80 30.79 -17.59
C PRO A 25 -6.89 29.84 -16.83
N ARG A 26 -6.37 30.30 -15.69
CA ARG A 26 -5.59 29.48 -14.77
C ARG A 26 -6.53 28.40 -14.22
N VAL A 27 -6.46 27.21 -14.82
CA VAL A 27 -7.20 26.03 -14.34
C VAL A 27 -6.80 25.83 -12.88
N LYS A 28 -7.71 26.19 -11.98
CA LYS A 28 -7.51 26.06 -10.54
C LYS A 28 -7.50 24.56 -10.27
N ALA A 29 -6.33 24.01 -9.95
CA ALA A 29 -6.20 22.62 -9.58
C ALA A 29 -7.19 22.33 -8.44
N ASN A 30 -8.10 21.38 -8.64
CA ASN A 30 -9.11 21.07 -7.65
C ASN A 30 -8.41 20.42 -6.45
N TYR A 31 -8.49 21.04 -5.28
CA TYR A 31 -7.69 20.67 -4.11
C TYR A 31 -8.58 20.29 -2.94
N ASN A 32 -8.54 19.00 -2.59
CA ASN A 32 -9.51 18.34 -1.72
C ASN A 32 -8.76 17.84 -0.47
N ASN A 33 -8.52 18.74 0.49
CA ASN A 33 -7.95 18.35 1.79
C ASN A 33 -9.01 17.60 2.61
N ILE A 34 -8.72 16.37 3.04
CA ILE A 34 -9.69 15.52 3.77
C ILE A 34 -10.21 16.16 5.06
N VAL A 35 -9.44 17.05 5.70
CA VAL A 35 -9.87 17.77 6.92
C VAL A 35 -11.01 18.75 6.61
N SER A 36 -11.04 19.32 5.40
CA SER A 36 -12.16 20.15 4.93
C SER A 36 -13.47 19.35 4.75
N TYR A 37 -13.39 18.01 4.71
CA TYR A 37 -14.53 17.09 4.69
C TYR A 37 -14.76 16.42 6.07
N GLY A 38 -14.20 17.00 7.15
CA GLY A 38 -14.43 16.56 8.53
C GLY A 38 -13.48 15.49 9.07
N ALA A 39 -12.44 15.09 8.33
CA ALA A 39 -11.43 14.15 8.83
C ALA A 39 -10.70 14.73 10.04
N LYS A 40 -10.41 13.91 11.06
CA LYS A 40 -9.67 14.34 12.25
C LYS A 40 -8.34 13.61 12.38
N PRO A 41 -7.23 14.32 12.66
CA PRO A 41 -5.88 13.74 12.78
C PRO A 41 -5.63 13.06 14.14
N ASP A 42 -6.66 12.48 14.77
CA ASP A 42 -6.65 11.96 16.15
C ASP A 42 -6.38 10.44 16.27
N GLY A 43 -6.25 9.75 15.14
CA GLY A 43 -6.07 8.30 15.03
C GLY A 43 -7.24 7.45 15.53
N GLN A 44 -8.42 8.04 15.75
CA GLN A 44 -9.55 7.37 16.40
C GLN A 44 -10.89 7.64 15.69
N THR A 45 -11.10 8.86 15.20
CA THR A 45 -12.28 9.24 14.43
C THR A 45 -12.20 8.63 13.02
N ASP A 46 -13.26 7.90 12.64
CA ASP A 46 -13.41 7.31 11.32
C ASP A 46 -13.45 8.39 10.24
N SER A 47 -12.36 8.51 9.48
CA SER A 47 -12.16 9.50 8.42
C SER A 47 -12.50 8.94 7.03
N SER A 48 -13.04 7.72 6.92
CA SER A 48 -13.37 7.10 5.63
C SER A 48 -14.42 7.87 4.85
N GLY A 49 -15.45 8.42 5.51
CA GLY A 49 -16.45 9.27 4.86
C GLY A 49 -15.86 10.56 4.26
N SER A 50 -14.90 11.16 4.95
CA SER A 50 -14.19 12.36 4.51
C SER A 50 -13.26 12.08 3.32
N LEU A 51 -12.54 10.96 3.33
CA LEU A 51 -11.73 10.50 2.20
C LEU A 51 -12.60 10.18 0.97
N LEU A 52 -13.74 9.50 1.15
CA LEU A 52 -14.68 9.21 0.07
C LEU A 52 -15.30 10.49 -0.52
N SER A 53 -15.57 11.50 0.32
CA SER A 53 -16.08 12.81 -0.13
C SER A 53 -15.05 13.59 -0.94
N ALA A 54 -13.79 13.61 -0.48
CA ALA A 54 -12.67 14.19 -1.23
C ALA A 54 -12.40 13.44 -2.55
N TRP A 55 -12.55 12.10 -2.54
CA TRP A 55 -12.48 11.28 -3.75
C TRP A 55 -13.58 11.62 -4.75
N GLN A 56 -14.84 11.73 -4.32
CA GLN A 56 -15.95 12.06 -5.20
C GLN A 56 -15.73 13.42 -5.88
N ALA A 57 -15.33 14.44 -5.12
CA ALA A 57 -15.02 15.77 -5.64
C ALA A 57 -13.83 15.76 -6.62
N ALA A 58 -12.83 14.90 -6.39
CA ALA A 58 -11.71 14.74 -7.32
C ALA A 58 -12.08 13.94 -8.58
N CYS A 59 -12.96 12.94 -8.45
CA CYS A 59 -13.38 12.06 -9.53
C CYS A 59 -14.28 12.78 -10.55
N THR A 60 -15.16 13.69 -10.10
CA THR A 60 -16.00 14.54 -10.99
C THR A 60 -15.33 15.85 -11.42
N SER A 61 -14.01 15.98 -11.25
CA SER A 61 -13.24 17.13 -11.71
C SER A 61 -12.98 17.06 -13.22
N LYS A 62 -13.34 18.10 -13.98
CA LYS A 62 -13.08 18.22 -15.43
C LYS A 62 -11.61 18.47 -15.82
N GLY A 63 -10.69 18.08 -14.97
CA GLY A 63 -9.26 18.34 -15.08
C GLY A 63 -8.51 17.74 -13.90
N SER A 64 -7.20 18.03 -13.80
CA SER A 64 -6.37 17.47 -12.73
C SER A 64 -6.86 17.90 -11.35
N SER A 65 -6.92 16.93 -10.44
CA SER A 65 -7.37 17.11 -9.07
C SER A 65 -6.36 16.53 -8.09
N THR A 66 -6.27 17.11 -6.91
CA THR A 66 -5.44 16.67 -5.81
C THR A 66 -6.31 16.37 -4.60
N ILE A 67 -6.14 15.20 -4.00
CA ILE A 67 -6.60 14.87 -2.66
C ILE A 67 -5.39 15.03 -1.74
N TYR A 68 -5.56 15.73 -0.63
CA TYR A 68 -4.48 15.98 0.32
C TYR A 68 -4.82 15.42 1.70
N ILE A 69 -3.89 14.65 2.23
CA ILE A 69 -3.95 14.05 3.55
C ILE A 69 -2.79 14.67 4.36
N PRO A 70 -3.07 15.71 5.19
CA PRO A 70 -2.02 16.44 5.91
C PRO A 70 -1.33 15.56 6.96
N SER A 71 -0.26 16.09 7.57
CA SER A 71 0.34 15.46 8.75
C SER A 71 -0.67 15.26 9.89
N GLY A 72 -0.54 14.13 10.57
CA GLY A 72 -1.52 13.64 11.54
C GLY A 72 -1.79 12.14 11.34
N THR A 73 -2.65 11.57 12.17
CA THR A 73 -3.05 10.16 12.07
C THR A 73 -4.54 10.05 11.80
N PHE A 74 -4.93 9.40 10.71
CA PHE A 74 -6.33 9.28 10.29
C PHE A 74 -6.72 7.81 10.27
N MET A 75 -7.69 7.43 11.11
CA MET A 75 -8.23 6.08 11.10
C MET A 75 -9.23 5.93 9.94
N LEU A 76 -9.09 4.85 9.17
CA LEU A 76 -9.98 4.53 8.07
C LEU A 76 -10.56 3.13 8.25
N LYS A 77 -11.88 3.00 8.24
CA LYS A 77 -12.55 1.73 7.88
C LYS A 77 -12.33 1.40 6.40
N PRO A 78 -12.58 0.16 5.93
CA PRO A 78 -12.46 -0.20 4.51
C PRO A 78 -13.16 0.78 3.56
N VAL A 79 -12.44 1.18 2.51
CA VAL A 79 -12.91 2.13 1.48
C VAL A 79 -12.65 1.56 0.09
N THR A 80 -13.61 1.77 -0.83
CA THR A 80 -13.42 1.51 -2.26
C THR A 80 -13.61 2.79 -3.05
N LEU A 81 -12.49 3.33 -3.52
CA LEU A 81 -12.38 4.51 -4.38
C LEU A 81 -12.58 4.03 -5.83
N SER A 82 -13.80 4.20 -6.34
CA SER A 82 -14.18 3.69 -7.68
C SER A 82 -14.14 4.79 -8.74
N GLY A 83 -13.74 4.40 -9.95
CA GLY A 83 -14.07 5.09 -11.19
C GLY A 83 -15.17 4.36 -11.99
N PRO A 84 -15.36 4.71 -13.28
CA PRO A 84 -14.58 5.70 -14.04
C PRO A 84 -14.77 7.13 -13.51
N CYS A 85 -13.74 7.95 -13.66
CA CYS A 85 -13.74 9.36 -13.26
C CYS A 85 -13.75 10.28 -14.49
N GLU A 86 -14.31 11.48 -14.34
CA GLU A 86 -14.15 12.57 -15.33
C GLU A 86 -12.69 13.08 -15.33
N SER A 87 -12.03 13.07 -14.17
CA SER A 87 -10.61 13.35 -14.06
C SER A 87 -9.78 12.13 -14.43
N ASN A 88 -8.88 12.28 -15.40
CA ASN A 88 -7.83 11.32 -15.75
C ASN A 88 -6.47 11.67 -15.11
N LYS A 89 -6.46 12.54 -14.09
CA LYS A 89 -5.24 12.93 -13.37
C LYS A 89 -5.56 13.32 -11.92
N ILE A 90 -5.81 12.29 -11.11
CA ILE A 90 -6.04 12.41 -9.67
C ILE A 90 -4.73 12.13 -8.92
N ILE A 91 -4.27 13.11 -8.18
CA ILE A 91 -3.06 13.03 -7.35
C ILE A 91 -3.50 12.90 -5.88
N ILE A 92 -2.90 11.98 -5.13
CA ILE A 92 -3.12 11.80 -3.69
C ILE A 92 -1.79 12.06 -3.00
N HIS A 93 -1.66 13.20 -2.33
CA HIS A 93 -0.49 13.53 -1.52
C HIS A 93 -0.78 13.22 -0.04
N ILE A 94 0.10 12.46 0.60
CA ILE A 94 -0.03 12.04 1.98
C ILE A 94 1.21 12.48 2.77
N ASP A 95 1.03 13.43 3.68
CA ASP A 95 2.04 13.87 4.65
C ASP A 95 1.81 13.23 6.04
N GLY A 96 0.68 12.54 6.21
CA GLY A 96 0.26 11.88 7.45
C GLY A 96 0.38 10.36 7.43
N THR A 97 -0.29 9.75 8.40
CA THR A 97 -0.43 8.29 8.54
C THR A 97 -1.90 7.89 8.44
N LEU A 98 -2.21 6.98 7.52
CA LEU A 98 -3.47 6.24 7.50
C LEU A 98 -3.33 4.98 8.37
N ILE A 99 -4.28 4.74 9.26
CA ILE A 99 -4.29 3.55 10.12
C ILE A 99 -5.58 2.76 9.98
N ALA A 100 -5.46 1.44 9.97
CA ALA A 100 -6.60 0.55 10.04
C ALA A 100 -7.25 0.61 11.45
N PRO A 101 -8.50 0.15 11.62
CA PRO A 101 -9.09 -0.02 12.94
C PRO A 101 -8.35 -1.11 13.71
N SER A 102 -8.23 -0.97 15.03
CA SER A 102 -7.53 -1.96 15.89
C SER A 102 -8.25 -3.30 16.03
N SER A 103 -9.49 -3.40 15.56
CA SER A 103 -10.26 -4.64 15.44
C SER A 103 -10.02 -5.27 14.07
N TYR A 104 -9.54 -6.52 14.05
CA TYR A 104 -9.30 -7.26 12.81
C TYR A 104 -10.58 -7.36 11.96
N ASN A 105 -10.44 -7.24 10.64
CA ASN A 105 -11.58 -7.20 9.73
C ASN A 105 -11.84 -8.56 9.06
N ILE A 106 -13.12 -8.92 8.91
CA ILE A 106 -13.53 -10.05 8.04
C ILE A 106 -13.38 -9.70 6.55
N THR A 107 -13.23 -8.42 6.22
CA THR A 107 -13.09 -7.91 4.85
C THR A 107 -11.62 -7.98 4.41
N ILE A 108 -11.34 -8.76 3.36
CA ILE A 108 -9.99 -8.99 2.83
C ILE A 108 -9.31 -7.78 2.14
N GLN A 109 -9.91 -6.59 2.20
CA GLN A 109 -9.45 -5.38 1.50
C GLN A 109 -9.68 -4.15 2.37
N TRP A 110 -8.64 -3.33 2.57
CA TRP A 110 -8.75 -2.08 3.33
C TRP A 110 -8.89 -0.86 2.43
N ILE A 111 -7.85 -0.45 1.70
CA ILE A 111 -7.89 0.70 0.78
C ILE A 111 -7.84 0.18 -0.66
N ARG A 112 -8.98 0.23 -1.35
CA ARG A 112 -9.11 -0.26 -2.74
C ARG A 112 -9.39 0.87 -3.73
N PHE A 113 -8.61 0.91 -4.80
CA PHE A 113 -8.94 1.60 -6.04
C PHE A 113 -9.49 0.60 -7.06
N LYS A 114 -10.57 0.96 -7.76
CA LYS A 114 -11.26 0.08 -8.69
C LYS A 114 -11.72 0.85 -9.94
N LEU A 115 -11.40 0.33 -11.13
CA LEU A 115 -11.80 0.94 -12.42
C LEU A 115 -11.38 2.42 -12.55
N VAL A 116 -10.20 2.77 -12.00
CA VAL A 116 -9.65 4.13 -12.07
C VAL A 116 -8.63 4.24 -13.20
N ASP A 117 -8.48 5.43 -13.77
CA ASP A 117 -7.49 5.76 -14.79
C ASP A 117 -6.77 7.05 -14.40
N GLY A 118 -5.43 7.04 -14.36
CA GLY A 118 -4.63 8.23 -14.08
C GLY A 118 -4.59 8.63 -12.59
N VAL A 119 -4.34 7.67 -11.70
CA VAL A 119 -4.21 7.91 -10.24
C VAL A 119 -2.76 7.82 -9.80
N SER A 120 -2.27 8.85 -9.10
CA SER A 120 -0.92 8.89 -8.55
C SER A 120 -0.95 9.11 -7.04
N ILE A 121 -0.30 8.24 -6.26
CA ILE A 121 -0.18 8.36 -4.79
C ILE A 121 1.28 8.66 -4.42
N TYR A 122 1.49 9.68 -3.58
CA TYR A 122 2.80 10.17 -3.17
C TYR A 122 2.94 10.31 -1.65
N GLY A 123 4.00 9.72 -1.10
CA GLY A 123 4.44 9.92 0.28
C GLY A 123 3.53 9.27 1.33
N GLY A 124 3.86 9.50 2.60
CA GLY A 124 3.03 9.13 3.75
C GLY A 124 3.15 7.68 4.20
N THR A 125 2.39 7.34 5.24
CA THR A 125 2.39 5.99 5.84
C THR A 125 1.00 5.34 5.80
N ILE A 126 0.95 4.04 5.50
CA ILE A 126 -0.24 3.18 5.59
C ILE A 126 0.08 2.06 6.59
N ASN A 127 -0.68 1.96 7.69
CA ASN A 127 -0.42 1.01 8.79
C ASN A 127 -1.66 0.13 9.06
N GLY A 128 -1.54 -1.17 8.85
CA GLY A 128 -2.64 -2.13 9.01
C GLY A 128 -2.94 -2.61 10.44
N GLN A 129 -2.21 -2.14 11.46
CA GLN A 129 -2.45 -2.41 12.91
C GLN A 129 -2.66 -3.89 13.32
N VAL A 130 -1.60 -4.72 13.27
CA VAL A 130 -1.77 -6.20 13.23
C VAL A 130 -1.29 -6.95 14.48
N GLN A 131 -0.90 -6.27 15.56
CA GLN A 131 -0.37 -6.93 16.76
C GLN A 131 -1.27 -8.05 17.33
N ALA A 132 -2.59 -7.91 17.25
CA ALA A 132 -3.53 -8.93 17.75
C ALA A 132 -3.74 -10.11 16.79
N LEU A 133 -3.84 -9.86 15.48
CA LEU A 133 -4.20 -10.90 14.50
C LEU A 133 -3.07 -11.92 14.28
N TRP A 134 -1.80 -11.49 14.25
CA TRP A 134 -0.68 -12.43 14.06
C TRP A 134 -0.52 -13.39 15.24
N PHE A 135 -0.79 -12.93 16.48
CA PHE A 135 -0.80 -13.81 17.64
C PHE A 135 -1.87 -14.90 17.47
N TYR A 136 -3.08 -14.53 17.07
CA TYR A 136 -4.18 -15.46 16.81
C TYR A 136 -3.89 -16.43 15.63
N LYS A 137 -3.31 -15.94 14.52
CA LYS A 137 -2.82 -16.78 13.40
C LYS A 137 -1.78 -17.81 13.83
N SER A 138 -0.99 -17.54 14.87
CA SER A 138 0.02 -18.48 15.39
C SER A 138 -0.53 -19.51 16.39
N SER A 139 -1.75 -19.31 16.90
CA SER A 139 -2.36 -20.16 17.94
C SER A 139 -3.63 -20.91 17.52
N SER A 140 -4.21 -20.61 16.36
CA SER A 140 -5.47 -21.21 15.88
C SER A 140 -5.44 -21.51 14.38
N ASN A 141 -6.03 -22.65 13.99
CA ASN A 141 -6.27 -23.00 12.59
C ASN A 141 -7.53 -22.32 12.01
N ASP A 142 -8.42 -21.79 12.86
CA ASP A 142 -9.61 -21.04 12.44
C ASP A 142 -9.37 -19.55 12.65
N CYS A 143 -8.74 -18.92 11.66
CA CYS A 143 -8.36 -17.51 11.69
C CYS A 143 -8.96 -16.71 10.53
N PRO A 144 -9.48 -15.48 10.79
CA PRO A 144 -9.77 -14.52 9.73
C PRO A 144 -8.59 -14.36 8.76
N ALA A 145 -8.90 -14.33 7.47
CA ALA A 145 -7.88 -14.22 6.42
C ALA A 145 -7.01 -12.95 6.57
N GLY A 146 -7.63 -11.85 7.02
CA GLY A 146 -7.01 -10.53 7.13
C GLY A 146 -7.14 -9.70 5.86
N ALA A 147 -7.01 -8.39 6.00
CA ALA A 147 -7.09 -7.40 4.95
C ALA A 147 -5.76 -7.17 4.23
N THR A 148 -5.82 -7.07 2.90
CA THR A 148 -4.76 -6.41 2.11
C THR A 148 -4.84 -4.89 2.32
N SER A 149 -3.70 -4.23 2.53
CA SER A 149 -3.67 -2.80 2.84
C SER A 149 -4.05 -1.91 1.65
N LEU A 150 -3.34 -2.02 0.52
CA LEU A 150 -3.57 -1.21 -0.68
C LEU A 150 -3.83 -2.11 -1.90
N ILE A 151 -4.93 -1.85 -2.62
CA ILE A 151 -5.35 -2.65 -3.78
C ILE A 151 -5.63 -1.73 -4.97
N PHE A 152 -5.03 -2.01 -6.13
CA PHE A 152 -5.50 -1.53 -7.42
C PHE A 152 -6.14 -2.68 -8.19
N SER A 153 -7.36 -2.45 -8.71
CA SER A 153 -8.15 -3.47 -9.40
C SER A 153 -8.73 -2.94 -10.70
N ASN A 154 -8.45 -3.62 -11.82
CA ASN A 154 -8.97 -3.31 -13.15
C ASN A 154 -8.73 -1.83 -13.55
N SER A 155 -7.54 -1.30 -13.28
CA SER A 155 -7.23 0.14 -13.33
C SER A 155 -6.04 0.44 -14.24
N LYS A 156 -5.92 1.69 -14.71
CA LYS A 156 -4.88 2.10 -15.67
C LYS A 156 -4.07 3.31 -15.21
N ASN A 157 -2.84 3.44 -15.73
CA ASN A 157 -1.99 4.63 -15.57
C ASN A 157 -1.81 5.02 -14.08
N ILE A 158 -1.26 4.08 -13.30
CA ILE A 158 -1.13 4.20 -11.85
C ILE A 158 0.31 4.51 -11.44
N VAL A 159 0.49 5.45 -10.52
CA VAL A 159 1.79 5.73 -9.88
C VAL A 159 1.64 5.57 -8.36
N ILE A 160 2.58 4.84 -7.75
CA ILE A 160 2.68 4.63 -6.31
C ILE A 160 4.12 4.97 -5.92
N SER A 161 4.34 6.12 -5.27
CA SER A 161 5.69 6.65 -5.06
C SER A 161 5.95 7.07 -3.61
N GLY A 162 7.07 6.63 -3.04
CA GLY A 162 7.53 7.06 -1.72
C GLY A 162 6.65 6.69 -0.51
N LEU A 163 5.65 5.82 -0.71
CA LEU A 163 4.82 5.29 0.38
C LEU A 163 5.64 4.43 1.34
N THR A 164 5.30 4.50 2.62
CA THR A 164 5.72 3.52 3.62
C THR A 164 4.50 2.69 4.04
N LEU A 165 4.52 1.37 3.81
CA LEU A 165 3.47 0.46 4.27
C LEU A 165 4.01 -0.41 5.39
N ILE A 166 3.34 -0.41 6.54
CA ILE A 166 3.75 -1.20 7.70
C ILE A 166 2.64 -2.09 8.19
N ASN A 167 3.00 -3.30 8.62
CA ASN A 167 2.13 -4.27 9.25
C ASN A 167 0.80 -4.43 8.49
N SER A 168 0.79 -5.06 7.32
CA SER A 168 -0.47 -5.47 6.69
C SER A 168 -0.97 -6.79 7.29
N GLU A 169 -2.29 -6.98 7.40
CA GLU A 169 -2.90 -8.22 7.92
C GLU A 169 -2.71 -9.41 6.97
N LEU A 170 -2.60 -9.08 5.68
CA LEU A 170 -2.25 -9.95 4.56
C LEU A 170 -1.21 -9.20 3.69
N PHE A 171 -1.39 -9.13 2.37
CA PHE A 171 -0.46 -8.46 1.46
C PHE A 171 -0.45 -6.94 1.67
N HIS A 172 0.67 -6.27 1.40
CA HIS A 172 0.76 -4.81 1.55
C HIS A 172 0.19 -4.10 0.30
N ILE A 173 0.62 -4.51 -0.90
CA ILE A 173 0.13 -3.98 -2.18
C ILE A 173 -0.35 -5.14 -3.08
N VAL A 174 -1.55 -5.01 -3.65
CA VAL A 174 -2.06 -5.89 -4.73
C VAL A 174 -2.33 -5.07 -5.99
N ILE A 175 -1.76 -5.48 -7.11
CA ILE A 175 -1.99 -4.96 -8.46
C ILE A 175 -2.66 -6.07 -9.27
N HIS A 176 -3.97 -5.93 -9.53
CA HIS A 176 -4.77 -6.98 -10.18
C HIS A 176 -5.53 -6.45 -11.39
N GLY A 177 -5.35 -7.05 -12.58
CA GLY A 177 -6.09 -6.63 -13.78
C GLY A 177 -5.69 -5.25 -14.30
N CYS A 178 -4.51 -4.73 -13.96
CA CYS A 178 -4.12 -3.34 -14.21
C CYS A 178 -3.18 -3.17 -15.41
N GLU A 179 -3.14 -1.98 -15.98
CA GLU A 179 -2.29 -1.63 -17.13
C GLU A 179 -1.49 -0.34 -16.88
N GLY A 180 -0.17 -0.37 -17.05
CA GLY A 180 0.67 0.82 -16.87
C GLY A 180 0.75 1.24 -15.40
N VAL A 181 1.44 0.44 -14.58
CA VAL A 181 1.58 0.68 -13.13
C VAL A 181 3.04 0.89 -12.77
N GLN A 182 3.35 1.94 -12.02
CA GLN A 182 4.68 2.26 -11.54
C GLN A 182 4.71 2.29 -10.01
N VAL A 183 5.56 1.48 -9.39
CA VAL A 183 5.82 1.45 -7.95
C VAL A 183 7.28 1.86 -7.72
N GLN A 184 7.52 2.98 -7.05
CA GLN A 184 8.84 3.62 -6.99
C GLN A 184 9.18 4.09 -5.57
N GLY A 185 10.36 3.77 -5.04
CA GLY A 185 10.80 4.31 -3.74
C GLY A 185 9.98 3.86 -2.53
N VAL A 186 9.15 2.82 -2.69
CA VAL A 186 8.23 2.31 -1.68
C VAL A 186 8.98 1.49 -0.63
N LYS A 187 8.61 1.67 0.64
CA LYS A 187 9.13 0.92 1.78
C LYS A 187 8.03 0.05 2.37
N ILE A 188 8.32 -1.23 2.62
CA ILE A 188 7.38 -2.19 3.20
C ILE A 188 8.04 -2.84 4.42
N SER A 189 7.33 -2.92 5.55
CA SER A 189 7.83 -3.55 6.77
C SER A 189 6.77 -4.31 7.57
N ALA A 190 6.97 -5.61 7.72
CA ALA A 190 6.30 -6.47 8.70
C ALA A 190 7.35 -7.40 9.36
N PRO A 191 7.07 -8.00 10.54
CA PRO A 191 7.98 -8.93 11.21
C PRO A 191 8.35 -10.13 10.33
N GLY A 192 9.58 -10.64 10.43
CA GLY A 192 10.02 -11.79 9.62
C GLY A 192 9.25 -13.10 9.88
N ASN A 193 8.42 -13.16 10.92
CA ASN A 193 7.54 -14.27 11.26
C ASN A 193 6.04 -13.99 11.02
N SER A 194 5.66 -12.88 10.36
CA SER A 194 4.26 -12.58 10.10
C SER A 194 3.71 -13.35 8.88
N PRO A 195 2.74 -14.27 9.05
CA PRO A 195 2.29 -15.16 7.98
C PRO A 195 1.51 -14.42 6.88
N ASN A 196 1.78 -14.77 5.61
CA ASN A 196 1.07 -14.28 4.42
C ASN A 196 1.11 -12.74 4.26
N THR A 197 2.25 -12.15 4.61
CA THR A 197 2.46 -10.69 4.59
C THR A 197 3.18 -10.19 3.34
N ASP A 198 2.84 -10.73 2.16
CA ASP A 198 3.53 -10.39 0.89
C ASP A 198 3.71 -8.88 0.71
N GLY A 199 4.84 -8.49 0.10
CA GLY A 199 5.13 -7.09 -0.20
C GLY A 199 4.25 -6.57 -1.32
N ILE A 200 4.60 -6.91 -2.56
CA ILE A 200 3.86 -6.49 -3.76
C ILE A 200 3.41 -7.73 -4.53
N HIS A 201 2.10 -7.93 -4.64
CA HIS A 201 1.51 -8.98 -5.47
C HIS A 201 1.03 -8.41 -6.81
N VAL A 202 1.44 -9.02 -7.93
CA VAL A 202 1.05 -8.60 -9.29
C VAL A 202 0.39 -9.78 -10.02
N GLN A 203 -0.86 -9.63 -10.46
CA GLN A 203 -1.60 -10.68 -11.20
C GLN A 203 -2.45 -10.08 -12.33
N LYS A 204 -2.62 -10.82 -13.44
CA LYS A 204 -3.44 -10.41 -14.60
C LYS A 204 -3.15 -8.97 -15.09
N SER A 205 -1.92 -8.49 -14.96
CA SER A 205 -1.56 -7.08 -15.18
C SER A 205 -0.44 -6.91 -16.20
N THR A 206 -0.46 -5.81 -16.95
CA THR A 206 0.45 -5.55 -18.07
C THR A 206 1.18 -4.22 -17.90
N ASN A 207 2.45 -4.15 -18.31
CA ASN A 207 3.28 -2.94 -18.19
C ASN A 207 3.38 -2.46 -16.73
N VAL A 208 3.97 -3.30 -15.87
CA VAL A 208 4.16 -3.00 -14.44
C VAL A 208 5.65 -2.81 -14.16
N MET A 209 6.02 -1.75 -13.47
CA MET A 209 7.41 -1.42 -13.12
C MET A 209 7.53 -1.23 -11.60
N ILE A 210 8.46 -1.96 -10.98
CA ILE A 210 8.76 -1.89 -9.54
C ILE A 210 10.24 -1.52 -9.39
N THR A 211 10.54 -0.34 -8.81
CA THR A 211 11.90 0.21 -8.76
C THR A 211 12.26 0.87 -7.44
N GLY A 212 13.51 0.69 -6.98
CA GLY A 212 14.06 1.39 -5.81
C GLY A 212 13.31 1.13 -4.51
N THR A 213 12.86 -0.12 -4.28
CA THR A 213 12.01 -0.47 -3.12
C THR A 213 12.75 -1.26 -2.05
N ASP A 214 12.35 -1.07 -0.79
CA ASP A 214 12.88 -1.81 0.36
C ASP A 214 11.73 -2.57 1.05
N ILE A 215 11.73 -3.89 0.92
CA ILE A 215 10.61 -4.76 1.30
C ILE A 215 11.06 -5.79 2.33
N LYS A 216 10.58 -5.64 3.57
CA LYS A 216 10.85 -6.55 4.68
C LYS A 216 9.52 -7.16 5.15
N THR A 217 9.34 -8.44 4.91
CA THR A 217 8.07 -9.17 5.17
C THR A 217 8.36 -10.56 5.72
N GLY A 218 7.33 -11.27 6.19
CA GLY A 218 7.40 -12.68 6.60
C GLY A 218 7.00 -13.68 5.51
N ASP A 219 6.77 -13.21 4.28
CA ASP A 219 6.37 -14.04 3.12
C ASP A 219 7.01 -13.50 1.82
N ASP A 220 6.45 -13.74 0.64
CA ASP A 220 7.00 -13.27 -0.65
C ASP A 220 7.27 -11.74 -0.65
N CYS A 221 8.45 -11.33 -1.14
CA CYS A 221 8.84 -9.92 -1.31
C CYS A 221 8.07 -9.28 -2.48
N VAL A 222 8.09 -9.98 -3.63
CA VAL A 222 7.22 -9.70 -4.78
C VAL A 222 6.67 -11.03 -5.29
N SER A 223 5.35 -11.19 -5.29
CA SER A 223 4.68 -12.40 -5.77
C SER A 223 3.96 -12.15 -7.10
N ILE A 224 4.24 -12.99 -8.09
CA ILE A 224 3.80 -12.80 -9.49
C ILE A 224 2.78 -13.87 -9.84
N GLY A 225 1.51 -13.49 -9.89
CA GLY A 225 0.40 -14.32 -10.36
C GLY A 225 0.29 -14.38 -11.89
N PHE A 226 -0.46 -15.38 -12.35
CA PHE A 226 -0.74 -15.66 -13.76
C PHE A 226 -1.36 -14.49 -14.53
N GLY A 227 -1.19 -14.49 -15.86
CA GLY A 227 -1.69 -13.44 -16.74
C GLY A 227 -0.94 -12.10 -16.63
N THR A 228 0.19 -12.07 -15.91
CA THR A 228 1.05 -10.89 -15.83
C THR A 228 2.02 -10.85 -17.00
N THR A 229 2.15 -9.72 -17.69
CA THR A 229 3.05 -9.54 -18.84
C THR A 229 3.79 -8.20 -18.78
N ASN A 230 4.99 -8.13 -19.34
CA ASN A 230 5.86 -6.93 -19.27
C ASN A 230 5.98 -6.35 -17.84
N LEU A 231 6.51 -7.17 -16.92
CA LEU A 231 6.82 -6.79 -15.54
C LEU A 231 8.32 -6.54 -15.41
N TRP A 232 8.69 -5.30 -15.06
CA TRP A 232 10.07 -4.88 -14.77
C TRP A 232 10.27 -4.76 -13.26
N ILE A 233 11.35 -5.36 -12.74
CA ILE A 233 11.73 -5.30 -11.32
C ILE A 233 13.23 -5.01 -11.24
N GLU A 234 13.59 -3.87 -10.64
CA GLU A 234 14.96 -3.37 -10.57
C GLU A 234 15.19 -2.64 -9.24
N ASP A 235 16.42 -2.68 -8.71
CA ASP A 235 16.79 -2.04 -7.43
C ASP A 235 15.80 -2.32 -6.27
N VAL A 236 15.45 -3.61 -6.10
CA VAL A 236 14.58 -4.09 -5.02
C VAL A 236 15.42 -4.80 -3.97
N THR A 237 15.38 -4.28 -2.74
CA THR A 237 15.95 -4.92 -1.56
C THR A 237 14.87 -5.76 -0.88
N CYS A 238 15.09 -7.08 -0.82
CA CYS A 238 14.21 -8.00 -0.09
C CYS A 238 14.83 -8.38 1.26
N GLY A 239 14.02 -8.37 2.32
CA GLY A 239 14.36 -8.84 3.65
C GLY A 239 14.18 -10.35 3.83
N LEU A 240 13.87 -10.76 5.06
CA LEU A 240 13.89 -12.16 5.53
C LEU A 240 12.83 -13.10 4.94
N GLY A 241 11.89 -12.57 4.15
CA GLY A 241 10.82 -13.35 3.53
C GLY A 241 11.28 -14.24 2.37
N HIS A 242 10.33 -14.71 1.56
CA HIS A 242 10.58 -15.72 0.52
C HIS A 242 11.19 -15.19 -0.79
N GLY A 243 11.53 -13.89 -0.86
CA GLY A 243 12.12 -13.27 -2.05
C GLY A 243 11.12 -13.03 -3.19
N ILE A 244 11.61 -12.94 -4.43
CA ILE A 244 10.77 -12.71 -5.62
C ILE A 244 10.32 -14.06 -6.17
N ARG A 245 9.01 -14.26 -6.37
CA ARG A 245 8.40 -15.58 -6.58
C ARG A 245 7.33 -15.55 -7.67
N VAL A 246 7.35 -16.54 -8.56
CA VAL A 246 6.33 -16.73 -9.61
C VAL A 246 5.36 -17.82 -9.20
N SER A 247 4.08 -17.46 -9.05
CA SER A 247 2.99 -18.37 -8.74
C SER A 247 2.50 -19.08 -10.01
N THR A 248 2.76 -20.39 -10.10
CA THR A 248 2.33 -21.24 -11.22
C THR A 248 0.89 -21.76 -11.11
N GLY A 249 0.23 -21.54 -9.97
CA GLY A 249 -1.12 -22.04 -9.69
C GLY A 249 -2.21 -20.97 -9.88
N GLY A 250 -2.99 -21.09 -10.96
CA GLY A 250 -4.12 -20.21 -11.23
C GLY A 250 -5.15 -20.17 -10.08
N LEU A 251 -5.71 -18.97 -9.85
CA LEU A 251 -6.90 -18.79 -9.01
C LEU A 251 -8.14 -18.81 -9.90
N PRO A 252 -9.27 -19.40 -9.45
CA PRO A 252 -10.52 -19.36 -10.19
C PRO A 252 -10.96 -17.90 -10.43
N GLU A 253 -11.56 -17.68 -11.59
CA GLU A 253 -11.89 -16.36 -12.08
C GLU A 253 -12.89 -15.63 -11.16
N GLY A 254 -12.67 -14.32 -10.96
CA GLY A 254 -13.52 -13.47 -10.13
C GLY A 254 -13.12 -13.33 -8.66
N ARG A 255 -12.15 -14.09 -8.15
CA ARG A 255 -11.65 -13.95 -6.77
C ARG A 255 -10.25 -13.30 -6.75
N LEU A 256 -10.10 -12.21 -6.00
CA LEU A 256 -8.76 -11.70 -5.64
C LEU A 256 -7.98 -12.78 -4.87
N PRO A 257 -6.63 -12.75 -4.89
CA PRO A 257 -5.83 -13.68 -4.11
C PRO A 257 -6.18 -13.56 -2.63
N ALA A 258 -6.77 -14.62 -2.09
CA ALA A 258 -6.88 -14.88 -0.66
C ALA A 258 -5.70 -15.76 -0.24
N ALA A 259 -5.29 -15.67 1.02
CA ALA A 259 -4.21 -16.47 1.60
C ALA A 259 -4.35 -17.95 1.23
N ARG A 260 -3.30 -18.55 0.65
CA ARG A 260 -3.25 -19.99 0.44
C ARG A 260 -2.63 -20.62 1.68
N VAL A 261 -3.38 -21.44 2.41
CA VAL A 261 -2.85 -22.21 3.55
C VAL A 261 -1.73 -23.13 3.03
N PRO A 262 -0.55 -23.21 3.70
CA PRO A 262 0.58 -24.00 3.20
C PRO A 262 0.22 -25.47 3.06
N SER A 263 0.38 -26.02 1.84
CA SER A 263 0.27 -27.46 1.57
C SER A 263 1.64 -27.98 1.13
N PRO A 264 2.16 -29.08 1.72
CA PRO A 264 3.49 -29.57 1.39
C PRO A 264 3.50 -30.33 0.04
N GLY A 265 4.45 -29.97 -0.83
CA GLY A 265 4.86 -30.83 -1.95
C GLY A 265 4.17 -30.60 -3.30
N VAL A 266 4.54 -29.53 -4.01
CA VAL A 266 4.38 -29.45 -5.49
C VAL A 266 5.68 -28.88 -6.09
N ARG A 267 6.22 -29.53 -7.13
CA ARG A 267 7.38 -29.03 -7.90
C ARG A 267 6.88 -28.15 -9.06
N PRO A 268 7.45 -26.96 -9.32
CA PRO A 268 7.00 -26.11 -10.43
C PRO A 268 7.65 -26.51 -11.76
N GLY A 269 6.84 -26.61 -12.82
CA GLY A 269 7.29 -26.55 -14.21
C GLY A 269 7.32 -25.10 -14.73
N LEU A 270 8.20 -24.81 -15.69
CA LEU A 270 8.34 -23.48 -16.30
C LEU A 270 7.13 -23.10 -17.16
N SER A 271 6.66 -21.86 -17.05
CA SER A 271 6.50 -20.93 -18.19
C SER A 271 5.92 -19.58 -17.73
N ALA A 272 6.75 -18.54 -17.70
CA ALA A 272 6.31 -17.14 -17.75
C ALA A 272 7.48 -16.29 -18.26
N ALA A 273 7.31 -15.63 -19.40
CA ALA A 273 8.33 -14.76 -19.99
C ALA A 273 8.31 -13.38 -19.30
N ALA A 274 8.77 -13.32 -18.05
CA ALA A 274 9.14 -12.08 -17.39
C ALA A 274 10.64 -11.83 -17.60
N SER A 275 11.01 -10.72 -18.22
CA SER A 275 12.42 -10.28 -18.29
C SER A 275 12.83 -9.67 -16.95
N VAL A 276 13.13 -10.53 -15.98
CA VAL A 276 13.60 -10.14 -14.66
C VAL A 276 15.05 -9.65 -14.77
N SER A 277 15.23 -8.37 -15.14
CA SER A 277 16.53 -7.68 -15.13
C SER A 277 16.89 -7.22 -13.72
N SER A 278 16.91 -8.15 -12.77
CA SER A 278 17.00 -7.83 -11.35
C SER A 278 18.45 -7.71 -10.88
N THR A 279 18.89 -6.48 -10.63
CA THR A 279 20.05 -6.24 -9.75
C THR A 279 19.63 -6.42 -8.29
N VAL A 280 19.34 -7.67 -7.88
CA VAL A 280 18.97 -7.98 -6.48
C VAL A 280 20.20 -7.80 -5.61
N ARG A 281 20.26 -6.68 -4.88
CA ARG A 281 21.16 -6.57 -3.72
C ARG A 281 20.55 -7.35 -2.56
N ALA A 282 20.75 -8.66 -2.58
CA ALA A 282 20.47 -9.50 -1.42
C ALA A 282 21.38 -9.03 -0.27
N ALA A 283 20.82 -8.34 0.71
CA ALA A 283 21.50 -8.15 1.98
C ALA A 283 21.74 -9.55 2.56
N ALA A 284 23.01 -9.90 2.82
CA ALA A 284 23.37 -11.22 3.32
C ALA A 284 22.53 -11.54 4.57
N ALA A 285 21.88 -12.71 4.56
CA ALA A 285 21.01 -13.10 5.64
C ALA A 285 21.83 -13.23 6.94
N THR A 286 21.69 -12.23 7.83
CA THR A 286 22.17 -12.34 9.21
C THR A 286 21.60 -13.60 9.80
N THR A 287 22.46 -14.47 10.30
CA THR A 287 22.09 -15.80 10.75
C THR A 287 21.05 -15.72 11.88
N ALA A 288 20.26 -16.79 12.06
CA ALA A 288 19.32 -16.88 13.17
C ALA A 288 20.01 -16.76 14.56
N ALA A 289 21.32 -16.99 14.63
CA ALA A 289 22.15 -16.73 15.81
C ALA A 289 22.34 -15.22 16.08
N GLU A 290 22.60 -14.41 15.05
CA GLU A 290 22.78 -12.96 15.19
C GLU A 290 21.47 -12.24 15.54
N GLN A 291 20.34 -12.68 14.98
CA GLN A 291 19.02 -12.15 15.35
C GLN A 291 18.66 -12.46 16.81
N ARG A 292 19.02 -13.66 17.30
CA ARG A 292 18.91 -14.00 18.73
C ARG A 292 19.86 -13.12 19.57
N ALA A 293 21.09 -12.88 19.13
CA ALA A 293 22.05 -12.06 19.85
C ALA A 293 21.60 -10.59 19.98
N GLU A 294 21.03 -10.00 18.92
CA GLU A 294 20.49 -8.62 18.96
C GLU A 294 19.23 -8.51 19.82
N LEU A 295 18.34 -9.50 19.77
CA LEU A 295 17.19 -9.57 20.70
C LEU A 295 17.66 -9.68 22.15
N HIS A 296 18.68 -10.50 22.42
CA HIS A 296 19.26 -10.65 23.76
C HIS A 296 19.94 -9.36 24.25
N ARG A 297 20.67 -8.65 23.37
CA ARG A 297 21.24 -7.32 23.66
C ARG A 297 20.18 -6.29 24.05
N ARG A 298 19.04 -6.29 23.35
CA ARG A 298 17.92 -5.38 23.64
C ARG A 298 17.19 -5.72 24.93
N MET A 299 17.14 -7.00 25.32
CA MET A 299 16.57 -7.42 26.60
C MET A 299 17.49 -7.13 27.79
N LEU A 300 18.82 -7.15 27.60
CA LEU A 300 19.82 -6.79 28.63
C LEU A 300 19.88 -5.28 28.96
N GLY A 301 19.19 -4.43 28.19
CA GLY A 301 19.18 -2.97 28.37
C GLY A 301 18.06 -2.42 29.26
N ARG A 302 17.25 -3.26 29.92
CA ARG A 302 16.17 -2.82 30.83
C ARG A 302 16.24 -3.56 32.16
N SER A 303 16.12 -2.80 33.25
CA SER A 303 16.32 -3.27 34.62
C SER A 303 15.51 -4.51 34.95
N LEU A 304 16.21 -5.60 35.28
CA LEU A 304 15.66 -6.91 35.58
C LEU A 304 15.09 -6.93 37.01
N LEU A 305 13.77 -6.89 37.14
CA LEU A 305 13.07 -7.32 38.36
C LEU A 305 12.98 -8.86 38.32
N LEU A 306 13.81 -9.51 39.13
CA LEU A 306 13.92 -10.96 39.23
C LEU A 306 12.63 -11.58 39.81
N LEU A 307 12.15 -12.66 39.18
CA LEU A 307 11.24 -13.62 39.79
C LEU A 307 11.87 -15.03 39.72
N PRO A 308 11.70 -15.88 40.75
CA PRO A 308 12.38 -17.17 40.87
C PRO A 308 11.73 -18.27 40.02
N PRO A 309 12.43 -19.39 39.78
CA PRO A 309 11.91 -20.49 38.98
C PRO A 309 10.91 -21.35 39.76
N GLY A 310 9.77 -21.66 39.12
CA GLY A 310 8.81 -22.65 39.60
C GLY A 310 7.47 -22.06 40.04
N CYS A 311 6.50 -22.02 39.12
CA CYS A 311 5.10 -22.02 39.48
C CYS A 311 4.29 -22.81 38.45
N MET A 312 4.00 -24.06 38.78
CA MET A 312 3.06 -24.92 38.07
C MET A 312 1.63 -24.42 38.33
N LEU A 313 0.74 -24.48 37.34
CA LEU A 313 -0.69 -24.18 37.54
C LEU A 313 -1.33 -25.23 38.48
N LEU A 314 -1.85 -24.75 39.61
CA LEU A 314 -2.69 -25.43 40.61
C LEU A 314 -3.99 -24.59 40.72
N ARG A 315 -5.19 -25.02 41.12
CA ARG A 315 -5.89 -26.29 41.49
C ARG A 315 -7.41 -26.01 41.23
N ASP A 316 -8.41 -26.88 41.33
CA ASP A 316 -8.61 -28.24 41.89
C ASP A 316 -9.79 -28.93 41.13
N GLY A 317 -10.40 -30.08 41.49
CA GLY A 317 -10.19 -31.01 42.61
C GLY A 317 -11.42 -31.84 43.05
N ALA A 318 -11.89 -32.78 42.21
CA ALA A 318 -12.61 -34.01 42.61
C ALA A 318 -14.09 -33.89 43.16
N PRO A 319 -14.87 -34.99 43.34
CA PRO A 319 -14.49 -36.40 43.22
C PRO A 319 -15.41 -37.38 42.44
N SER A 320 -14.80 -38.55 42.19
CA SER A 320 -15.28 -39.90 41.83
C SER A 320 -16.75 -40.33 41.99
N SER A 321 -17.21 -41.17 41.04
CA SER A 321 -17.52 -42.59 41.33
C SER A 321 -17.61 -43.44 40.06
N LEU A 322 -16.88 -44.56 40.01
CA LEU A 322 -17.12 -45.70 39.12
C LEU A 322 -17.51 -46.89 39.98
N SER A 323 -18.59 -47.57 39.59
CA SER A 323 -18.99 -48.91 40.04
C SER A 323 -19.61 -49.63 38.85
#